data_AF-A0A7C6GX33-F1
#
_entry.id   AF-A0A7C6GX33-F1
#
_cell.length_a   1.000
_cell.length_b   1.000
_cell.length_c   1.000
_cell.angle_alpha   90.00
_cell.angle_beta   90.00
_cell.angle_gamma   90.00
#
_symmetry.space_group_name_H-M   'P 1'
#
loop_
_entity.id
_entity.type
_entity.pdbx_description
1 polymer ?
#
loop_
_entity_poly.entity_id
_entity_poly.type
_entity_poly.pdbx_seq_one_letter_code
_entity_poly.pdbx_strand_id
1 'polypeptide(L)'
;MINSINLPLLVEDNIKTILLIALGVILLIVVVLVVIFFLKKYRDKKYGKNGAGSRKIKKISSSSLWFEAVGGKANVISVVGLGSRLTFYLKDKEKVQRQKLDHLGATSVIVMSNKIILVMENQAEVLAKKLNQDLQQS
;
A
#
# COMPACT_ATOMS: atom_id res chain seq x y z
N MET A 1 1.34 82.73 -5.60
CA MET A 1 0.48 82.21 -4.51
C MET A 1 0.42 80.69 -4.64
N ILE A 2 0.68 80.01 -3.53
CA ILE A 2 1.03 78.59 -3.41
C ILE A 2 -0.23 77.73 -3.44
N ASN A 3 -0.21 76.57 -4.12
CA ASN A 3 -0.72 75.32 -3.53
C ASN A 3 -0.29 74.09 -4.35
N SER A 4 0.87 73.55 -3.98
CA SER A 4 1.30 72.20 -4.37
C SER A 4 0.53 71.20 -3.49
N ILE A 5 -0.45 70.51 -4.06
CA ILE A 5 -1.19 69.45 -3.37
C ILE A 5 -0.25 68.25 -3.18
N ASN A 6 0.25 68.08 -1.96
CA ASN A 6 0.97 66.87 -1.57
C ASN A 6 0.00 65.69 -1.59
N LEU A 7 0.15 64.81 -2.58
CA LEU A 7 -0.52 63.50 -2.59
C LEU A 7 0.47 62.32 -2.73
N PRO A 8 1.37 62.06 -1.77
CA PRO A 8 2.17 60.83 -1.78
C PRO A 8 1.78 59.79 -0.71
N LEU A 9 0.84 60.08 0.20
CA LEU A 9 0.66 59.27 1.42
C LEU A 9 -0.35 58.11 1.33
N LEU A 10 -1.31 58.11 0.40
CA LEU A 10 -2.33 57.05 0.33
C LEU A 10 -1.99 55.87 -0.58
N VAL A 11 -1.00 56.00 -1.47
CA VAL A 11 -0.67 54.95 -2.45
C VAL A 11 0.41 54.02 -1.93
N GLU A 12 1.39 54.52 -1.18
CA GLU A 12 2.48 53.69 -0.63
C GLU A 12 1.98 52.65 0.38
N ASP A 13 1.02 52.99 1.23
CA ASP A 13 0.52 52.09 2.28
C ASP A 13 -0.24 50.89 1.69
N ASN A 14 -0.95 51.10 0.59
CA ASN A 14 -1.66 50.02 -0.11
C ASN A 14 -0.70 49.04 -0.80
N ILE A 15 0.38 49.54 -1.40
CA ILE A 15 1.40 48.69 -2.05
C ILE A 15 2.12 47.83 -1.01
N LYS A 16 2.51 48.41 0.13
CA LYS A 16 3.14 47.68 1.25
C LYS A 16 2.19 46.61 1.82
N THR A 17 0.91 46.93 1.94
CA THR A 17 -0.12 45.98 2.42
C THR A 17 -0.33 44.83 1.45
N ILE A 18 -0.43 45.10 0.14
CA ILE A 18 -0.54 44.07 -0.90
C ILE A 18 0.71 43.18 -0.93
N LEU A 19 1.89 43.76 -0.79
CA LEU A 19 3.16 43.01 -0.78
C LEU A 19 3.27 42.09 0.45
N LEU A 20 2.81 42.56 1.62
CA LEU A 20 2.79 41.77 2.86
C LEU A 20 1.79 40.60 2.78
N ILE A 21 0.62 40.83 2.20
CA ILE A 21 -0.38 39.77 1.95
C ILE A 21 0.18 38.73 0.96
N ALA A 22 0.78 39.18 -0.15
CA ALA A 22 1.40 38.29 -1.13
C ALA A 22 2.50 37.42 -0.51
N LEU A 23 3.35 38.01 0.35
CA LEU A 23 4.39 37.27 1.07
C LEU A 23 3.78 36.19 1.99
N GLY A 24 2.70 36.53 2.71
CA GLY A 24 1.98 35.58 3.55
C GLY A 24 1.37 34.41 2.77
N VAL A 25 0.79 34.69 1.60
CA VAL A 25 0.24 33.65 0.71
C VAL A 25 1.34 32.73 0.18
N ILE A 26 2.48 33.29 -0.22
CA ILE A 26 3.65 32.50 -0.67
C ILE A 26 4.15 31.59 0.46
N LEU A 27 4.28 32.13 1.69
CA LEU A 27 4.68 31.34 2.86
C LEU A 27 3.70 30.19 3.12
N LEU A 28 2.40 30.46 3.05
CA LEU A 28 1.35 29.46 3.26
C LEU A 28 1.42 28.33 2.22
N ILE A 29 1.63 28.67 0.94
CA ILE A 29 1.81 27.68 -0.14
C ILE A 29 3.03 26.79 0.16
N VAL A 30 4.15 27.38 0.58
CA VAL A 30 5.35 26.61 0.94
C VAL A 30 5.08 25.66 2.10
N VAL A 31 4.39 26.11 3.15
CA VAL A 31 4.01 25.26 4.29
C VAL A 31 3.12 24.10 3.85
N VAL A 32 2.12 24.36 3.00
CA VAL A 32 1.22 23.32 2.48
C VAL A 32 2.00 22.30 1.63
N LEU A 33 2.92 22.75 0.77
CA LEU A 33 3.76 21.86 -0.03
C LEU A 33 4.69 21.01 0.85
N VAL A 34 5.27 21.59 1.89
CA VAL A 34 6.09 20.87 2.88
C VAL A 34 5.24 19.81 3.59
N VAL A 35 4.05 20.17 4.08
CA VAL A 35 3.15 19.21 4.72
C VAL A 35 2.75 18.09 3.77
N ILE A 36 2.37 18.39 2.51
CA ILE A 36 2.05 17.36 1.51
C ILE A 36 3.26 16.46 1.22
N PHE A 37 4.46 17.04 1.10
CA PHE A 37 5.70 16.30 0.89
C PHE A 37 6.02 15.37 2.07
N PHE A 38 5.89 15.86 3.30
CA PHE A 38 6.08 15.07 4.51
C PHE A 38 4.99 13.99 4.63
N LEU A 39 3.70 14.30 4.41
CA LEU A 39 2.62 13.31 4.42
C LEU A 39 2.85 12.21 3.38
N LYS A 40 3.28 12.56 2.16
CA LYS A 40 3.65 11.60 1.12
C LYS A 40 4.84 10.73 1.55
N LYS A 41 5.89 11.35 2.10
CA LYS A 41 7.11 10.67 2.59
C LYS A 41 6.82 9.75 3.79
N TYR A 42 5.88 10.11 4.66
CA TYR A 42 5.42 9.25 5.76
C TYR A 42 4.52 8.11 5.28
N ARG A 43 3.76 8.29 4.18
CA ARG A 43 2.95 7.23 3.56
C ARG A 43 3.80 6.12 2.93
N ASP A 44 4.96 6.48 2.37
CA ASP A 44 5.86 5.55 1.68
C ASP A 44 6.61 4.61 2.63
N LYS A 45 6.55 4.83 3.96
CA LYS A 45 7.14 3.93 4.95
C LYS A 45 6.17 2.87 5.50
N LYS A 46 4.88 2.94 5.15
CA LYS A 46 3.85 1.91 5.46
C LYS A 46 3.27 1.23 4.22
N TYR A 47 3.60 1.69 3.01
CA TYR A 47 3.42 0.95 1.77
C TYR A 47 4.78 0.48 1.30
N GLY A 48 5.09 -0.79 1.60
CA GLY A 48 6.34 -1.46 1.28
C GLY A 48 6.75 -1.22 -0.16
N LYS A 49 7.73 -0.32 -0.33
CA LYS A 49 8.50 -0.18 -1.53
C LYS A 49 9.92 -0.54 -1.15
N ASN A 50 10.23 -1.84 -1.17
CA ASN A 50 11.58 -2.39 -1.32
C ASN A 50 11.44 -3.84 -1.84
N GLY A 51 11.83 -4.04 -3.09
CA GLY A 51 11.73 -5.30 -3.80
C GLY A 51 11.69 -5.06 -5.31
N ALA A 52 12.82 -4.58 -5.85
CA ALA A 52 13.03 -4.37 -7.27
C ALA A 52 12.70 -5.64 -8.06
N GLY A 53 11.62 -5.60 -8.84
CA GLY A 53 11.14 -6.74 -9.62
C GLY A 53 9.72 -6.55 -10.12
N SER A 54 9.40 -5.37 -10.66
CA SER A 54 8.09 -5.08 -11.27
C SER A 54 7.86 -5.89 -12.54
N ARG A 55 7.60 -7.19 -12.42
CA ARG A 55 6.77 -7.90 -13.39
C ARG A 55 5.33 -7.65 -13.01
N LYS A 56 4.64 -6.91 -13.88
CA LYS A 56 3.20 -6.67 -13.88
C LYS A 56 2.43 -7.97 -13.63
N ILE A 57 2.04 -8.26 -12.39
CA ILE A 57 1.00 -9.28 -12.14
C ILE A 57 -0.33 -8.56 -12.20
N LYS A 58 -0.86 -8.61 -13.41
CA LYS A 58 -2.25 -8.44 -13.81
C LYS A 58 -3.20 -8.91 -12.70
N LYS A 59 -4.06 -7.99 -12.25
CA LYS A 59 -5.24 -8.18 -11.41
C LYS A 59 -6.21 -9.19 -12.05
N ILE A 60 -5.90 -10.49 -11.96
CA ILE A 60 -6.80 -11.61 -12.19
C ILE A 60 -7.01 -12.22 -10.80
N SER A 61 -8.26 -12.36 -10.38
CA SER A 61 -8.74 -12.81 -9.06
C SER A 61 -7.70 -13.58 -8.24
N SER A 62 -6.95 -12.85 -7.40
CA SER A 62 -5.71 -13.34 -6.77
C SER A 62 -5.85 -14.67 -6.05
N SER A 63 -7.04 -14.98 -5.52
CA SER A 63 -7.36 -16.18 -4.78
C SER A 63 -7.33 -17.47 -5.60
N SER A 64 -7.73 -17.44 -6.87
CA SER A 64 -7.77 -18.65 -7.71
C SER A 64 -6.37 -19.21 -7.96
N LEU A 65 -5.38 -18.34 -8.13
CA LEU A 65 -3.98 -18.71 -8.31
C LEU A 65 -3.40 -19.36 -7.04
N TRP A 66 -3.78 -18.87 -5.86
CA TRP A 66 -3.41 -19.51 -4.59
C TRP A 66 -4.00 -20.91 -4.47
N PHE A 67 -5.27 -21.08 -4.81
CA PHE A 67 -5.91 -22.40 -4.79
C PHE A 67 -5.30 -23.35 -5.80
N GLU A 68 -5.02 -22.90 -7.03
CA GLU A 68 -4.35 -23.70 -8.05
C GLU A 68 -2.96 -24.15 -7.60
N ALA A 69 -2.19 -23.26 -6.96
CA ALA A 69 -0.86 -23.57 -6.46
C ALA A 69 -0.86 -24.65 -5.36
N VAL A 70 -1.95 -24.79 -4.59
CA VAL A 70 -2.09 -25.81 -3.55
C VAL A 70 -2.88 -27.05 -4.01
N GLY A 71 -3.11 -27.23 -5.32
CA GLY A 71 -3.79 -28.42 -5.85
C GLY A 71 -5.31 -28.27 -6.04
N GLY A 72 -5.80 -27.03 -6.08
CA GLY A 72 -7.19 -26.66 -6.29
C GLY A 72 -7.95 -26.41 -4.99
N LYS A 73 -9.11 -25.73 -5.12
CA LYS A 73 -9.97 -25.36 -3.98
C LYS A 73 -10.46 -26.58 -3.19
N ALA A 74 -10.79 -27.68 -3.87
CA ALA A 74 -11.25 -28.93 -3.25
C ALA A 74 -10.21 -29.62 -2.36
N ASN A 75 -8.93 -29.30 -2.56
CA ASN A 75 -7.81 -29.81 -1.77
C ASN A 75 -7.61 -29.02 -0.47
N VAL A 76 -8.18 -27.81 -0.36
CA VAL A 76 -8.03 -26.94 0.81
C VAL A 76 -9.13 -27.24 1.82
N ILE A 77 -8.73 -27.52 3.06
CA ILE A 77 -9.62 -27.73 4.20
C ILE A 77 -9.89 -26.38 4.87
N SER A 78 -8.83 -25.63 5.16
CA SER A 78 -8.93 -24.30 5.78
C SER A 78 -7.66 -23.50 5.56
N VAL A 79 -7.76 -22.18 5.73
CA VAL A 79 -6.64 -21.25 5.64
C VAL A 79 -6.55 -20.43 6.92
N VAL A 80 -5.35 -20.30 7.49
CA VAL A 80 -5.11 -19.52 8.72
C VAL A 80 -3.95 -18.57 8.50
N GLY A 81 -4.17 -17.28 8.72
CA GLY A 81 -3.11 -16.26 8.69
C GLY A 81 -2.79 -15.79 10.10
N LEU A 82 -1.53 -15.87 10.51
CA LEU A 82 -1.04 -15.37 11.80
C LEU A 82 0.26 -14.56 11.59
N GLY A 83 0.17 -13.24 11.76
CA GLY A 83 1.28 -12.32 11.49
C GLY A 83 1.79 -12.46 10.05
N SER A 84 3.04 -12.88 9.90
CA SER A 84 3.70 -13.11 8.61
C SER A 84 3.53 -14.54 8.07
N ARG A 85 2.73 -15.39 8.72
CA ARG A 85 2.58 -16.81 8.35
C ARG A 85 1.19 -17.10 7.81
N LEU A 86 1.09 -17.57 6.57
CA LEU A 86 -0.12 -18.08 5.94
C LEU A 86 -0.07 -19.60 5.91
N THR A 87 -0.97 -20.26 6.63
CA THR A 87 -1.03 -21.72 6.76
C THR A 87 -2.22 -22.25 5.98
N PHE A 88 -1.96 -23.18 5.06
CA PHE A 88 -2.97 -23.96 4.36
C PHE A 88 -3.05 -25.36 4.99
N TYR A 89 -4.26 -25.75 5.40
CA TYR A 89 -4.56 -27.15 5.75
C TYR A 89 -5.09 -27.84 4.50
N LEU A 90 -4.44 -28.93 4.10
CA LEU A 90 -4.70 -29.59 2.82
C LEU A 90 -5.06 -31.05 3.03
N LYS A 91 -5.88 -31.62 2.13
CA LYS A 91 -6.18 -33.05 2.10
C LYS A 91 -4.99 -33.84 1.56
N ASP A 92 -4.35 -33.32 0.52
CA ASP A 92 -3.26 -33.95 -0.20
C ASP A 92 -2.15 -32.93 -0.48
N LYS A 93 -0.97 -33.14 0.12
CA LYS A 93 0.18 -32.24 -0.04
C LYS A 93 0.96 -32.46 -1.34
N GLU A 94 0.78 -33.59 -2.02
CA GLU A 94 1.55 -33.93 -3.23
C GLU A 94 1.11 -33.10 -4.43
N LYS A 95 -0.13 -32.59 -4.40
CA LYS A 95 -0.68 -31.70 -5.43
C LYS A 95 -0.16 -30.26 -5.35
N VAL A 96 0.71 -29.96 -4.38
CA VAL A 96 1.19 -28.60 -4.14
C VAL A 96 2.38 -28.26 -5.03
N GLN A 97 2.24 -27.15 -5.75
CA GLN A 97 3.23 -26.64 -6.67
C GLN A 97 4.06 -25.54 -5.98
N ARG A 98 5.15 -25.96 -5.31
CA ARG A 98 6.03 -25.05 -4.55
C ARG A 98 6.52 -23.86 -5.36
N GLN A 99 6.93 -24.09 -6.61
CA GLN A 99 7.41 -23.05 -7.52
C GLN A 99 6.34 -21.96 -7.75
N LYS A 100 5.06 -22.32 -7.86
CA LYS A 100 3.97 -21.34 -7.99
C LYS A 100 3.80 -20.52 -6.71
N LEU A 101 3.96 -21.12 -5.53
CA LEU A 101 3.85 -20.42 -4.24
C LEU A 101 4.97 -19.38 -4.05
N ASP A 102 6.19 -19.71 -4.47
CA ASP A 102 7.31 -18.76 -4.46
C ASP A 102 7.03 -17.56 -5.38
N HIS A 103 6.48 -17.81 -6.58
CA HIS A 103 6.10 -16.76 -7.51
C HIS A 103 4.92 -15.89 -7.04
N LEU A 104 4.07 -16.40 -6.15
CA LEU A 104 2.93 -15.68 -5.59
C LEU A 104 3.32 -14.76 -4.41
N GLY A 105 4.60 -14.73 -4.03
CA GLY A 105 5.12 -13.83 -3.00
C GLY A 105 5.38 -14.50 -1.65
N ALA A 106 5.50 -15.83 -1.61
CA ALA A 106 6.03 -16.51 -0.43
C ALA A 106 7.55 -16.30 -0.35
N THR A 107 8.02 -15.78 0.77
CA THR A 107 9.45 -15.67 1.10
C THR A 107 10.03 -17.05 1.46
N SER A 108 9.21 -17.91 2.08
CA SER A 108 9.60 -19.27 2.42
C SER A 108 8.38 -20.18 2.45
N VAL A 109 8.54 -21.42 1.96
CA VAL A 109 7.50 -22.45 1.97
C VAL A 109 7.96 -23.60 2.86
N ILE A 110 7.23 -23.84 3.95
CA ILE A 110 7.49 -24.94 4.89
C ILE A 110 6.37 -25.97 4.70
N VAL A 111 6.74 -27.16 4.25
CA VAL A 111 5.79 -28.26 4.03
C VAL A 111 5.85 -29.22 5.20
N MET A 112 4.70 -29.46 5.83
CA MET A 112 4.51 -30.44 6.90
C MET A 112 3.55 -31.55 6.43
N SER A 113 3.30 -32.55 7.29
CA SER A 113 2.53 -33.74 6.92
C SER A 113 1.11 -33.45 6.42
N ASN A 114 0.41 -32.47 7.00
CA ASN A 114 -0.99 -32.13 6.70
C ASN A 114 -1.23 -30.65 6.41
N LYS A 115 -0.16 -29.84 6.42
CA LYS A 115 -0.26 -28.39 6.26
C LYS A 115 0.96 -27.81 5.60
N ILE A 116 0.78 -26.66 4.98
CA ILE A 116 1.85 -25.88 4.36
C ILE A 116 1.82 -24.48 4.95
N ILE A 117 2.99 -24.00 5.39
CA ILE A 117 3.16 -22.69 5.99
C ILE A 117 3.98 -21.85 5.02
N LEU A 118 3.41 -20.72 4.64
CA LEU A 118 4.02 -19.72 3.77
C LEU A 118 4.40 -18.54 4.63
N VAL A 119 5.67 -18.16 4.60
CA VAL A 119 6.15 -16.95 5.26
C VAL A 119 6.10 -15.82 4.24
N MET A 120 5.46 -14.71 4.60
CA MET A 120 5.31 -13.51 3.78
C MET A 120 5.33 -12.26 4.65
N GLU A 121 6.01 -11.20 4.20
CA GLU A 121 6.42 -10.10 5.07
C GLU A 121 5.27 -9.37 5.78
N ASN A 122 4.10 -9.14 5.15
CA ASN A 122 3.00 -8.42 5.83
C ASN A 122 1.58 -8.56 5.25
N GLN A 123 1.16 -9.73 4.75
CA GLN A 123 -0.19 -9.87 4.14
C GLN A 123 -0.93 -11.16 4.48
N ALA A 124 -0.36 -12.02 5.33
CA ALA A 124 -0.92 -13.36 5.56
C ALA A 124 -2.33 -13.34 6.16
N GLU A 125 -2.58 -12.48 7.16
CA GLU A 125 -3.90 -12.43 7.81
C GLU A 125 -5.01 -11.93 6.88
N VAL A 126 -4.73 -10.85 6.14
CA VAL A 126 -5.68 -10.26 5.19
C VAL A 126 -5.97 -11.24 4.05
N LEU A 127 -4.92 -11.90 3.54
CA LEU A 127 -5.06 -12.90 2.49
C LEU A 127 -5.82 -14.14 2.97
N ALA A 128 -5.56 -14.62 4.19
CA ALA A 128 -6.29 -15.74 4.78
C ALA A 128 -7.79 -15.46 4.91
N LYS A 129 -8.16 -14.26 5.37
CA LYS A 129 -9.58 -13.85 5.46
C LYS A 129 -10.26 -13.89 4.10
N LYS A 130 -9.61 -13.34 3.07
CA LYS A 130 -10.11 -13.36 1.69
C LYS A 130 -10.26 -14.79 1.15
N LEU A 131 -9.23 -15.63 1.33
CA LEU A 131 -9.26 -17.02 0.88
C LEU A 131 -10.35 -17.83 1.58
N ASN A 132 -10.58 -17.60 2.87
CA ASN A 132 -11.67 -18.26 3.60
C ASN A 132 -13.06 -17.79 3.13
N GLN A 133 -13.25 -16.51 2.83
CA GLN A 133 -14.49 -16.01 2.24
C GLN A 133 -14.76 -16.69 0.89
N ASP A 134 -13.74 -16.75 0.03
CA ASP A 134 -13.85 -17.41 -1.26
C ASP A 134 -14.09 -18.91 -1.08
N LEU A 135 -13.53 -19.57 -0.05
CA LEU A 135 -13.80 -20.97 0.28
C LEU A 135 -15.26 -21.24 0.60
N GLN A 136 -15.90 -20.37 1.38
CA GLN A 136 -17.28 -20.52 1.84
C GLN A 136 -18.34 -20.14 0.78
N GLN A 137 -17.94 -19.45 -0.31
CA GLN A 137 -18.84 -19.03 -1.39
C GLN A 137 -19.01 -20.06 -2.53
N SER A 138 -18.64 -21.34 -2.34
CA SER A 138 -18.94 -22.42 -3.31
C SER A 138 -19.82 -23.50 -2.73
#